data_AF-A0A3D3EXX4-F1
#
_entry.id   AF-A0A3D3EXX4-F1
#
_cell.length_a   1.000
_cell.length_b   1.000
_cell.length_c   1.000
_cell.angle_alpha   90.00
_cell.angle_beta   90.00
_cell.angle_gamma   90.00
#
_symmetry.space_group_name_H-M   'P 1'
#
loop_
_entity.id
_entity.type
_entity.pdbx_description
1 polymer ?
#
loop_
_entity_poly.entity_id
_entity_poly.type
_entity_poly.pdbx_seq_one_letter_code
_entity_poly.pdbx_strand_id
1 'polypeptide(L)'
;MNKITISEKRWSYDGLNKIILNNEMIPLRIEGSTDKDIVMEGDISFDIDIDTGDLDILDYIEDSYEDGVFSLNLLELPGKQSKLKSVQLSLQLPADVFVEVFSANFPLSITGLMNQSKILTDNAPISLSNSEGDLHIESENGPVRIRHYQGSIYAKMENGPISAEDISGAGLHIESQNGPIKMRFAGFGAVEIKTENGPIHYETLPVEDAKMRFITENGIVHLVLPLRYSFKLEAESESGRLKSKLDAKVSEEDKTFRVENLYDEDEPAHVKIETENGLIKLSSDGHINLDYIKSKIEQMKEKLKQAATGEDKEKLKELLNKLSDYLSRAAKSINEEAIRNKVNEAIDKMKAAISDFDFEETKASVNLKVEELSSEIYDGLKDGLRNVKAEFDGLKYEHLNADSLKEYISKVVNSPLIKPYLGAEKKKAEKEEIAERSRLKILDMLEKGKITSEEAERLL
;
A
#
# COMPACT_ATOMS: atom_id res chain seq x y z
N MET A 1 13.37 21.62 -31.50
CA MET A 1 12.69 21.31 -30.22
C MET A 1 12.73 22.58 -29.42
N ASN A 2 11.58 23.10 -29.03
CA ASN A 2 11.53 24.29 -28.18
C ASN A 2 11.54 23.80 -26.73
N LYS A 3 12.52 24.27 -25.96
CA LYS A 3 12.69 23.93 -24.55
C LYS A 3 12.50 25.20 -23.74
N ILE A 4 11.64 25.13 -22.75
CA ILE A 4 11.49 26.17 -21.74
C ILE A 4 12.11 25.62 -20.46
N THR A 5 13.05 26.38 -19.90
CA THR A 5 13.69 26.06 -18.62
C THR A 5 13.19 27.06 -17.61
N ILE A 6 12.54 26.56 -16.57
CA ILE A 6 12.20 27.32 -15.37
C ILE A 6 13.46 27.32 -14.52
N SER A 7 14.14 28.48 -14.49
CA SER A 7 15.27 28.69 -13.58
C SER A 7 14.79 28.56 -12.13
N GLU A 8 15.70 28.20 -11.23
CA GLU A 8 15.40 28.08 -9.80
C GLU A 8 14.65 29.33 -9.30
N LYS A 9 13.42 29.14 -8.85
CA LYS A 9 12.60 30.15 -8.16
C LYS A 9 12.52 29.75 -6.70
N ARG A 10 12.91 30.68 -5.82
CA ARG A 10 13.05 30.45 -4.38
C ARG A 10 12.18 31.42 -3.61
N TRP A 11 11.44 30.91 -2.64
CA TRP A 11 10.65 31.71 -1.71
C TRP A 11 11.07 31.42 -0.27
N SER A 12 11.24 32.48 0.51
CA SER A 12 11.63 32.40 1.92
C SER A 12 10.75 33.35 2.72
N TYR A 13 10.00 32.80 3.67
CA TYR A 13 9.05 33.55 4.48
C TYR A 13 9.20 33.19 5.95
N ASP A 14 9.44 34.21 6.78
CA ASP A 14 9.41 34.06 8.24
C ASP A 14 7.96 33.81 8.68
N GLY A 15 7.71 32.71 9.41
CA GLY A 15 6.38 32.36 9.91
C GLY A 15 5.49 31.59 8.94
N LEU A 16 6.06 31.00 7.88
CA LEU A 16 5.35 30.05 7.02
C LEU A 16 4.79 28.88 7.85
N ASN A 17 3.47 28.67 7.78
CA ASN A 17 2.76 27.62 8.51
C ASN A 17 1.92 26.71 7.60
N LYS A 18 1.59 27.18 6.40
CA LYS A 18 0.78 26.44 5.42
C LYS A 18 1.24 26.72 3.99
N ILE A 19 1.23 25.69 3.17
CA ILE A 19 1.49 25.74 1.73
C ILE A 19 0.27 25.18 1.01
N ILE A 20 -0.27 25.92 0.05
CA ILE A 20 -1.36 25.50 -0.83
C ILE A 20 -0.82 25.45 -2.25
N LEU A 21 -0.91 24.28 -2.88
CA LEU A 21 -0.44 24.05 -4.24
C LEU A 21 -1.62 23.66 -5.12
N ASN A 22 -1.92 24.45 -6.13
CA ASN A 22 -2.94 24.13 -7.12
C ASN A 22 -2.25 23.84 -8.46
N ASN A 23 -2.38 22.60 -8.94
CA ASN A 23 -1.71 22.15 -10.15
C ASN A 23 -2.69 21.77 -11.26
N GLU A 24 -2.79 22.64 -12.26
CA GLU A 24 -3.52 22.42 -13.50
C GLU A 24 -2.60 22.48 -14.72
N MET A 25 -1.29 22.55 -14.51
CA MET A 25 -0.32 22.78 -15.57
C MET A 25 0.23 21.48 -16.16
N ILE A 26 0.89 20.68 -15.33
CA ILE A 26 1.74 19.56 -15.76
C ILE A 26 1.97 18.54 -14.63
N PRO A 27 2.51 17.33 -14.90
CA PRO A 27 2.93 16.42 -13.83
C PRO A 27 3.91 17.09 -12.86
N LEU A 28 3.65 16.95 -11.56
CA LEU A 28 4.38 17.65 -10.51
C LEU A 28 5.13 16.66 -9.62
N ARG A 29 6.42 16.93 -9.39
CA ARG A 29 7.21 16.27 -8.37
C ARG A 29 7.35 17.16 -7.15
N ILE A 30 7.02 16.63 -5.98
CA ILE A 30 7.19 17.31 -4.70
C ILE A 30 8.23 16.54 -3.88
N GLU A 31 9.23 17.24 -3.39
CA GLU A 31 10.30 16.68 -2.57
C GLU A 31 10.35 17.41 -1.23
N GLY A 32 10.50 16.69 -0.13
CA GLY A 32 10.77 17.31 1.17
C GLY A 32 12.21 17.84 1.23
N SER A 33 12.40 18.97 1.90
CA SER A 33 13.69 19.61 2.11
C SER A 33 13.93 19.90 3.58
N THR A 34 15.20 19.86 3.98
CA THR A 34 15.67 20.31 5.29
C THR A 34 15.83 21.83 5.36
N ASP A 35 15.83 22.49 4.21
CA ASP A 35 15.87 23.94 4.13
C ASP A 35 14.49 24.53 4.47
N LYS A 36 14.47 25.80 4.89
CA LYS A 36 13.23 26.53 5.22
C LYS A 36 12.55 27.14 4.00
N ASP A 37 13.23 27.11 2.86
CA ASP A 37 12.78 27.74 1.63
C ASP A 37 11.91 26.78 0.81
N ILE A 38 11.00 27.37 0.05
CA ILE A 38 10.31 26.68 -1.03
C ILE A 38 11.13 26.91 -2.29
N VAL A 39 11.48 25.84 -3.02
CA VAL A 39 12.29 25.93 -4.24
C VAL A 39 11.59 25.22 -5.37
N MET A 40 11.41 25.92 -6.50
CA MET A 40 10.83 25.36 -7.71
C MET A 40 11.85 25.44 -8.84
N GLU A 41 11.99 24.35 -9.58
CA GLU A 41 12.83 24.29 -10.78
C GLU A 41 12.23 23.31 -11.79
N GLY A 42 12.54 23.48 -13.07
CA GLY A 42 12.02 22.55 -14.04
C GLY A 42 12.41 22.80 -15.48
N ASP A 43 12.21 21.77 -16.29
CA ASP A 43 12.44 21.77 -17.72
C ASP A 43 11.20 21.22 -18.44
N ILE A 44 10.67 22.01 -19.38
CA ILE A 44 9.51 21.67 -20.20
C ILE A 44 9.94 21.66 -21.66
N SER A 45 9.75 20.53 -22.34
CA SER A 45 10.12 20.36 -23.76
C SER A 45 8.89 20.08 -24.63
N PHE A 46 8.74 20.88 -25.69
CA PHE A 46 7.62 20.85 -26.63
C PHE A 46 8.01 20.26 -27.98
N ASP A 47 7.02 19.66 -28.67
CA ASP A 47 7.20 19.35 -30.09
C ASP A 47 7.24 20.63 -30.95
N ILE A 48 7.93 20.53 -32.08
CA ILE A 48 8.43 21.66 -32.88
C ILE A 48 7.30 22.53 -33.48
N ASP A 49 6.07 22.01 -33.56
CA ASP A 49 4.91 22.67 -34.16
C ASP A 49 4.09 23.53 -33.17
N ILE A 50 4.74 24.11 -32.16
CA ILE A 50 4.16 25.17 -31.36
C ILE A 50 4.96 26.42 -31.67
N ASP A 51 4.27 27.46 -32.12
CA ASP A 51 4.82 28.81 -32.19
C ASP A 51 5.00 29.30 -30.75
N THR A 52 6.04 28.81 -30.08
CA THR A 52 6.38 29.17 -28.69
C THR A 52 7.02 30.56 -28.62
N GLY A 53 6.99 31.34 -29.71
CA GLY A 53 7.67 32.63 -29.81
C GLY A 53 7.24 33.62 -28.72
N ASP A 54 6.01 33.47 -28.21
CA ASP A 54 5.39 34.36 -27.22
C ASP A 54 4.94 33.65 -25.92
N LEU A 55 5.27 32.36 -25.71
CA LEU A 55 4.85 31.68 -24.48
C LEU A 55 5.84 31.98 -23.34
N ASP A 56 5.49 32.91 -22.46
CA ASP A 56 6.18 33.07 -21.17
C ASP A 56 5.54 32.14 -20.12
N ILE A 57 6.32 31.17 -19.65
CA ILE A 57 5.86 30.21 -18.63
C ILE A 57 5.55 30.89 -17.30
N LEU A 58 6.16 32.05 -17.03
CA LEU A 58 5.96 32.80 -15.79
C LEU A 58 4.54 33.35 -15.68
N ASP A 59 3.86 33.60 -16.80
CA ASP A 59 2.46 34.06 -16.81
C ASP A 59 1.47 33.00 -16.29
N TYR A 60 1.92 31.74 -16.20
CA TYR A 60 1.10 30.61 -15.73
C TYR A 60 1.48 30.15 -14.32
N ILE A 61 2.36 30.89 -13.64
CA ILE A 61 2.83 30.59 -12.29
C ILE A 61 2.47 31.78 -11.40
N GLU A 62 1.39 31.65 -10.66
CA GLU A 62 0.94 32.67 -9.71
C GLU A 62 1.31 32.26 -8.29
N ASP A 63 2.01 33.12 -7.57
CA ASP A 63 2.33 32.91 -6.17
C ASP A 63 1.87 34.08 -5.29
N SER A 64 1.46 33.76 -4.07
CA SER A 64 1.04 34.75 -3.07
C SER A 64 1.40 34.28 -1.66
N TYR A 65 1.55 35.23 -0.75
CA TYR A 65 1.79 34.97 0.66
C TYR A 65 1.00 35.95 1.52
N GLU A 66 0.15 35.41 2.39
CA GLU A 66 -0.67 36.18 3.33
C GLU A 66 -0.80 35.40 4.65
N ASP A 67 -0.56 36.07 5.78
CA ASP A 67 -0.75 35.54 7.13
C ASP A 67 -0.17 34.13 7.40
N GLY A 68 1.04 33.87 6.90
CA GLY A 68 1.72 32.58 7.09
C GLY A 68 1.35 31.50 6.07
N VAL A 69 0.45 31.80 5.13
CA VAL A 69 0.00 30.89 4.07
C VAL A 69 0.64 31.27 2.76
N PHE A 70 1.45 30.38 2.19
CA PHE A 70 1.93 30.48 0.82
C PHE A 70 1.00 29.73 -0.13
N SER A 71 0.58 30.38 -1.22
CA SER A 71 -0.22 29.73 -2.27
C SER A 71 0.52 29.80 -3.60
N LEU A 72 0.60 28.67 -4.30
CA LEU A 72 1.18 28.53 -5.63
C LEU A 72 0.14 27.92 -6.58
N ASN A 73 -0.27 28.68 -7.59
CA ASN A 73 -1.15 28.22 -8.66
C ASN A 73 -0.34 28.01 -9.94
N LEU A 74 -0.34 26.77 -10.44
CA LEU A 74 0.24 26.37 -11.71
C LEU A 74 -0.91 26.20 -12.70
N LEU A 75 -1.12 27.21 -13.53
CA LEU A 75 -2.27 27.30 -14.44
C LEU A 75 -2.08 26.42 -15.69
N GLU A 76 -3.19 26.04 -16.33
CA GLU A 76 -3.16 25.26 -17.55
C GLU A 76 -2.40 25.98 -18.68
N LEU A 77 -1.48 25.26 -19.33
CA LEU A 77 -0.74 25.78 -20.49
C LEU A 77 -1.62 25.80 -21.75
N PRO A 78 -1.45 26.81 -22.61
CA PRO A 78 -2.22 26.90 -23.84
C PRO A 78 -1.79 25.83 -24.85
N GLY A 79 -2.77 25.29 -25.58
CA GLY A 79 -2.56 24.28 -26.63
C GLY A 79 -2.80 22.84 -26.16
N LYS A 80 -2.70 21.88 -27.09
CA LYS A 80 -2.96 20.47 -26.75
C LYS A 80 -1.79 19.88 -25.97
N GLN A 81 -2.05 19.46 -24.72
CA GLN A 81 -1.10 18.77 -23.85
C GLN A 81 -0.43 17.53 -24.50
N SER A 82 -1.09 16.91 -25.50
CA SER A 82 -0.53 15.82 -26.30
C SER A 82 0.75 16.17 -27.07
N LYS A 83 1.15 17.44 -27.11
CA LYS A 83 2.38 17.94 -27.75
C LYS A 83 3.57 18.07 -26.80
N LEU A 84 3.39 17.80 -25.50
CA LEU A 84 4.48 17.77 -24.51
C LEU A 84 5.27 16.46 -24.64
N LYS A 85 6.60 16.53 -24.74
CA LYS A 85 7.46 15.34 -24.85
C LYS A 85 8.16 14.96 -23.56
N SER A 86 8.72 15.94 -22.87
CA SER A 86 9.41 15.76 -21.60
C SER A 86 9.05 16.89 -20.69
N VAL A 87 8.63 16.55 -19.47
CA VAL A 87 8.15 17.51 -18.49
C VAL A 87 8.71 17.10 -17.14
N GLN A 88 9.48 18.00 -16.54
CA GLN A 88 10.03 17.83 -15.21
C GLN A 88 9.83 19.16 -14.48
N LEU A 89 8.90 19.19 -13.54
CA LEU A 89 8.74 20.29 -12.59
C LEU A 89 8.88 19.70 -11.19
N SER A 90 9.88 20.18 -10.45
CA SER A 90 10.13 19.80 -9.06
C SER A 90 9.86 20.99 -8.15
N LEU A 91 9.26 20.68 -7.00
CA LEU A 91 9.02 21.61 -5.92
C LEU A 91 9.58 21.00 -4.63
N GLN A 92 10.55 21.67 -4.04
CA GLN A 92 11.09 21.35 -2.73
C GLN A 92 10.34 22.13 -1.66
N LEU A 93 9.84 21.43 -0.65
CA LEU A 93 9.04 21.99 0.43
C LEU A 93 9.74 21.83 1.79
N PRO A 94 9.71 22.86 2.66
CA PRO A 94 10.23 22.74 4.01
C PRO A 94 9.41 21.75 4.86
N ALA A 95 10.08 21.05 5.77
CA ALA A 95 9.43 20.22 6.78
C ALA A 95 8.60 21.03 7.79
N ASP A 96 7.76 20.35 8.57
CA ASP A 96 6.96 20.91 9.69
C ASP A 96 5.95 22.01 9.30
N VAL A 97 5.59 22.08 8.01
CA VAL A 97 4.57 23.00 7.46
C VAL A 97 3.36 22.19 6.99
N PHE A 98 2.13 22.68 7.17
CA PHE A 98 0.97 21.97 6.62
C PHE A 98 0.92 22.14 5.10
N VAL A 99 0.80 21.04 4.35
CA VAL A 99 0.81 21.07 2.88
C VAL A 99 -0.54 20.62 2.34
N GLU A 100 -1.20 21.47 1.56
CA GLU A 100 -2.41 21.14 0.81
C GLU A 100 -2.10 21.16 -0.69
N VAL A 101 -2.38 20.06 -1.39
CA VAL A 101 -2.11 19.90 -2.83
C VAL A 101 -3.40 19.55 -3.55
N PHE A 102 -3.75 20.33 -4.55
CA PHE A 102 -4.82 20.04 -5.50
C PHE A 102 -4.21 19.75 -6.88
N SER A 103 -4.63 18.66 -7.52
CA SER A 103 -4.26 18.36 -8.91
C SER A 103 -5.43 17.73 -9.65
N ALA A 104 -5.97 18.43 -10.65
CA ALA A 104 -7.13 17.96 -11.38
C ALA A 104 -6.80 16.71 -12.20
N ASN A 105 -5.84 16.78 -13.12
CA ASN A 105 -5.61 15.72 -14.12
C ASN A 105 -4.16 15.24 -14.23
N PHE A 106 -3.25 15.82 -13.43
CA PHE A 106 -1.82 15.60 -13.60
C PHE A 106 -1.24 14.74 -12.49
N PRO A 107 -0.41 13.73 -12.82
CA PRO A 107 0.24 12.88 -11.83
C PRO A 107 1.02 13.66 -10.78
N LEU A 108 0.92 13.20 -9.53
CA LEU A 108 1.68 13.71 -8.39
C LEU A 108 2.69 12.66 -7.93
N SER A 109 3.96 13.06 -7.83
CA SER A 109 5.04 12.24 -7.26
C SER A 109 5.63 12.94 -6.07
N ILE A 110 5.36 12.43 -4.86
CA ILE A 110 5.78 13.01 -3.59
C ILE A 110 6.85 12.12 -2.95
N THR A 111 7.98 12.67 -2.56
CA THR A 111 9.08 11.91 -1.94
C THR A 111 9.70 12.68 -0.78
N GLY A 112 10.00 12.02 0.34
CA GLY A 112 10.76 12.67 1.42
C GLY A 112 9.97 13.70 2.22
N LEU A 113 8.65 13.78 2.06
CA LEU A 113 7.84 14.82 2.69
C LEU A 113 7.68 14.52 4.19
N MET A 114 8.01 15.49 5.05
CA MET A 114 7.97 15.37 6.53
C MET A 114 6.93 16.35 7.08
N ASN A 115 5.69 16.20 6.62
CA ASN A 115 4.64 17.19 6.78
C ASN A 115 3.30 16.51 6.97
N GLN A 116 2.42 17.12 7.77
CA GLN A 116 1.00 16.84 7.65
C GLN A 116 0.52 17.33 6.28
N SER A 117 -0.16 16.47 5.54
CA SER A 117 -0.51 16.75 4.15
C SER A 117 -1.93 16.34 3.79
N LYS A 118 -2.55 17.16 2.95
CA LYS A 118 -3.85 16.92 2.35
C LYS A 118 -3.72 16.99 0.84
N ILE A 119 -4.06 15.90 0.15
CA ILE A 119 -3.94 15.77 -1.30
C ILE A 119 -5.32 15.52 -1.88
N LEU A 120 -5.73 16.39 -2.80
CA LEU A 120 -7.01 16.36 -3.48
C LEU A 120 -6.77 16.20 -4.98
N THR A 121 -7.44 15.24 -5.60
CA THR A 121 -7.32 15.01 -7.04
C THR A 121 -8.63 14.57 -7.67
N ASP A 122 -8.80 14.85 -8.97
CA ASP A 122 -9.98 14.38 -9.71
C ASP A 122 -9.61 13.17 -10.58
N ASN A 123 -8.57 13.25 -11.40
CA ASN A 123 -8.19 12.23 -12.39
C ASN A 123 -6.67 12.03 -12.46
N ALA A 124 -6.01 11.93 -11.32
CA ALA A 124 -4.55 11.91 -11.24
C ALA A 124 -3.99 10.69 -10.49
N PRO A 125 -3.00 9.98 -11.05
CA PRO A 125 -2.18 9.05 -10.28
C PRO A 125 -1.43 9.77 -9.16
N ILE A 126 -1.43 9.19 -7.96
CA ILE A 126 -0.65 9.69 -6.82
C ILE A 126 0.38 8.64 -6.42
N SER A 127 1.65 9.05 -6.29
CA SER A 127 2.73 8.23 -5.75
C SER A 127 3.42 8.95 -4.61
N LEU A 128 3.34 8.41 -3.39
CA LEU A 128 4.06 8.89 -2.21
C LEU A 128 5.14 7.88 -1.82
N SER A 129 6.33 8.37 -1.46
CA SER A 129 7.38 7.51 -0.92
C SER A 129 8.29 8.16 0.13
N ASN A 130 8.81 7.36 1.07
CA ASN A 130 9.78 7.80 2.08
C ASN A 130 9.34 9.07 2.82
N SER A 131 8.08 9.11 3.26
CA SER A 131 7.46 10.33 3.80
C SER A 131 6.88 10.05 5.20
N GLU A 132 6.73 11.10 6.00
CA GLU A 132 6.24 11.05 7.36
C GLU A 132 5.25 12.20 7.64
N GLY A 133 4.28 11.95 8.52
CA GLY A 133 3.23 12.89 8.92
C GLY A 133 1.84 12.28 8.79
N ASP A 134 0.81 13.01 9.19
CA ASP A 134 -0.57 12.58 8.91
C ASP A 134 -0.95 12.90 7.46
N LEU A 135 -1.54 11.93 6.77
CA LEU A 135 -1.89 11.98 5.36
C LEU A 135 -3.39 11.92 5.16
N HIS A 136 -3.93 12.89 4.45
CA HIS A 136 -5.32 12.91 3.97
C HIS A 136 -5.32 12.89 2.45
N ILE A 137 -5.92 11.87 1.83
CA ILE A 137 -6.07 11.78 0.37
C ILE A 137 -7.55 11.71 0.01
N GLU A 138 -7.98 12.56 -0.91
CA GLU A 138 -9.25 12.38 -1.62
C GLU A 138 -8.99 12.36 -3.13
N SER A 139 -9.49 11.33 -3.80
CA SER A 139 -9.31 11.17 -5.24
C SER A 139 -10.57 10.60 -5.88
N GLU A 140 -11.11 11.26 -6.90
CA GLU A 140 -12.22 10.67 -7.66
C GLU A 140 -11.68 9.49 -8.49
N ASN A 141 -10.67 9.71 -9.30
CA ASN A 141 -10.10 8.71 -10.20
C ASN A 141 -8.57 8.72 -10.18
N GLY A 142 -7.96 7.53 -10.14
CA GLY A 142 -6.52 7.36 -10.33
C GLY A 142 -5.90 6.36 -9.35
N PRO A 143 -4.81 5.68 -9.71
CA PRO A 143 -4.14 4.77 -8.79
C PRO A 143 -3.39 5.56 -7.70
N VAL A 144 -3.55 5.14 -6.45
CA VAL A 144 -2.77 5.67 -5.31
C VAL A 144 -1.74 4.64 -4.88
N ARG A 145 -0.47 5.06 -4.81
CA ARG A 145 0.64 4.25 -4.32
C ARG A 145 1.37 4.94 -3.19
N ILE A 146 1.54 4.23 -2.07
CA ILE A 146 2.25 4.71 -0.90
C ILE A 146 3.36 3.71 -0.54
N ARG A 147 4.60 4.15 -0.31
CA ARG A 147 5.70 3.27 0.10
C ARG A 147 6.54 3.89 1.21
N HIS A 148 6.94 3.12 2.22
CA HIS A 148 7.79 3.62 3.31
C HIS A 148 7.18 4.90 3.93
N TYR A 149 6.02 4.76 4.55
CA TYR A 149 5.26 5.89 5.10
C TYR A 149 5.02 5.72 6.60
N GLN A 150 5.26 6.79 7.36
CA GLN A 150 5.05 6.82 8.80
C GLN A 150 4.02 7.89 9.18
N GLY A 151 2.92 7.50 9.81
CA GLY A 151 1.88 8.40 10.31
C GLY A 151 0.47 7.91 10.02
N SER A 152 -0.54 8.67 10.46
CA SER A 152 -1.94 8.27 10.26
C SER A 152 -2.36 8.53 8.82
N ILE A 153 -3.08 7.60 8.21
CA ILE A 153 -3.52 7.72 6.81
C ILE A 153 -5.04 7.69 6.76
N TYR A 154 -5.62 8.71 6.16
CA TYR A 154 -7.01 8.77 5.72
C TYR A 154 -7.04 8.85 4.20
N ALA A 155 -7.69 7.90 3.53
CA ALA A 155 -7.83 7.90 2.08
C ALA A 155 -9.28 7.64 1.67
N LYS A 156 -9.85 8.52 0.87
CA LYS A 156 -11.17 8.37 0.28
C LYS A 156 -11.07 8.39 -1.24
N MET A 157 -11.61 7.37 -1.89
CA MET A 157 -11.53 7.23 -3.34
C MET A 157 -12.83 6.77 -3.98
N GLU A 158 -13.08 7.20 -5.21
CA GLU A 158 -14.19 6.66 -6.00
C GLU A 158 -13.72 5.47 -6.84
N ASN A 159 -12.74 5.69 -7.72
CA ASN A 159 -12.27 4.69 -8.69
C ASN A 159 -10.75 4.62 -8.74
N GLY A 160 -10.18 3.56 -8.18
CA GLY A 160 -8.74 3.34 -8.32
C GLY A 160 -8.21 2.24 -7.43
N PRO A 161 -7.19 1.50 -7.90
CA PRO A 161 -6.46 0.62 -7.01
C PRO A 161 -5.69 1.47 -5.99
N ILE A 162 -5.77 1.07 -4.73
CA ILE A 162 -4.94 1.61 -3.64
C ILE A 162 -3.90 0.56 -3.30
N SER A 163 -2.62 0.93 -3.38
CA SER A 163 -1.53 0.05 -2.99
C SER A 163 -0.62 0.74 -1.99
N ALA A 164 -0.44 0.17 -0.80
CA ALA A 164 0.58 0.62 0.13
C ALA A 164 1.51 -0.52 0.55
N GLU A 165 2.77 -0.18 0.78
CA GLU A 165 3.81 -1.11 1.22
C GLU A 165 4.71 -0.47 2.27
N ASP A 166 4.97 -1.19 3.36
CA ASP A 166 5.81 -0.73 4.47
C ASP A 166 5.29 0.61 5.02
N ILE A 167 4.09 0.54 5.60
CA ILE A 167 3.38 1.69 6.15
C ILE A 167 3.01 1.44 7.60
N SER A 168 3.19 2.44 8.47
CA SER A 168 2.86 2.28 9.88
C SER A 168 2.43 3.59 10.53
N GLY A 169 1.66 3.51 11.62
CA GLY A 169 1.11 4.68 12.29
C GLY A 169 0.04 4.34 13.32
N ALA A 170 -0.61 5.37 13.86
CA ALA A 170 -1.68 5.17 14.84
C ALA A 170 -2.96 4.61 14.21
N GLY A 171 -3.36 5.17 13.05
CA GLY A 171 -4.62 4.83 12.38
C GLY A 171 -4.50 4.77 10.86
N LEU A 172 -5.22 3.81 10.27
CA LEU A 172 -5.43 3.66 8.83
C LEU A 172 -6.93 3.62 8.53
N HIS A 173 -7.42 4.60 7.78
CA HIS A 173 -8.80 4.68 7.33
C HIS A 173 -8.85 4.76 5.82
N ILE A 174 -9.51 3.80 5.17
CA ILE A 174 -9.65 3.77 3.71
C ILE A 174 -11.09 3.51 3.33
N GLU A 175 -11.63 4.38 2.47
CA GLU A 175 -12.93 4.21 1.82
C GLU A 175 -12.73 4.25 0.31
N SER A 176 -13.17 3.22 -0.40
CA SER A 176 -13.13 3.18 -1.87
C SER A 176 -14.41 2.60 -2.46
N GLN A 177 -15.04 3.24 -3.43
CA GLN A 177 -16.19 2.63 -4.10
C GLN A 177 -15.75 1.48 -5.00
N ASN A 178 -14.78 1.72 -5.88
CA ASN A 178 -14.35 0.74 -6.88
C ASN A 178 -12.83 0.61 -6.94
N GLY A 179 -12.35 -0.64 -6.88
CA GLY A 179 -10.96 -0.99 -7.13
C GLY A 179 -10.33 -1.84 -6.02
N PRO A 180 -9.25 -2.57 -6.33
CA PRO A 180 -8.58 -3.40 -5.34
C PRO A 180 -7.80 -2.55 -4.34
N ILE A 181 -7.89 -2.91 -3.06
CA ILE A 181 -7.08 -2.35 -1.98
C ILE A 181 -6.02 -3.37 -1.59
N LYS A 182 -4.74 -3.00 -1.68
CA LYS A 182 -3.61 -3.88 -1.36
C LYS A 182 -2.67 -3.19 -0.38
N MET A 183 -2.60 -3.71 0.84
CA MET A 183 -1.71 -3.25 1.89
C MET A 183 -0.72 -4.37 2.21
N ARG A 184 0.58 -4.04 2.21
CA ARG A 184 1.65 -4.97 2.59
C ARG A 184 2.52 -4.38 3.68
N PHE A 185 2.91 -5.23 4.63
CA PHE A 185 3.73 -4.83 5.78
C PHE A 185 3.13 -3.61 6.50
N ALA A 186 1.82 -3.66 6.78
CA ALA A 186 1.09 -2.56 7.42
C ALA A 186 1.10 -2.71 8.96
N GLY A 187 1.60 -1.71 9.69
CA GLY A 187 1.66 -1.71 11.15
C GLY A 187 0.80 -0.60 11.76
N PHE A 188 -0.47 -0.88 12.06
CA PHE A 188 -1.40 0.11 12.63
C PHE A 188 -2.14 -0.45 13.83
N GLY A 189 -2.33 0.39 14.86
CA GLY A 189 -3.16 0.07 16.02
C GLY A 189 -4.65 0.12 15.73
N ALA A 190 -5.09 0.98 14.81
CA ALA A 190 -6.46 1.06 14.35
C ALA A 190 -6.54 1.01 12.81
N VAL A 191 -7.35 0.11 12.27
CA VAL A 191 -7.54 -0.09 10.84
C VAL A 191 -9.03 -0.17 10.53
N GLU A 192 -9.52 0.68 9.64
CA GLU A 192 -10.84 0.54 9.01
C GLU A 192 -10.68 0.67 7.49
N ILE A 193 -10.99 -0.40 6.76
CA ILE A 193 -10.96 -0.43 5.30
C ILE A 193 -12.34 -0.83 4.80
N LYS A 194 -12.95 0.02 3.97
CA LYS A 194 -14.27 -0.18 3.38
C LYS A 194 -14.18 -0.10 1.87
N THR A 195 -14.78 -1.06 1.18
CA THR A 195 -14.98 -0.96 -0.27
C THR A 195 -16.24 -1.60 -0.79
N GLU A 196 -16.97 -0.94 -1.68
CA GLU A 196 -18.17 -1.51 -2.30
C GLU A 196 -17.77 -2.65 -3.27
N ASN A 197 -16.88 -2.35 -4.23
CA ASN A 197 -16.52 -3.27 -5.31
C ASN A 197 -14.99 -3.40 -5.47
N GLY A 198 -14.41 -4.37 -4.78
CA GLY A 198 -12.99 -4.67 -4.94
C GLY A 198 -12.45 -5.64 -3.90
N PRO A 199 -11.43 -6.44 -4.23
CA PRO A 199 -10.78 -7.27 -3.23
C PRO A 199 -9.94 -6.41 -2.28
N ILE A 200 -9.96 -6.76 -1.00
CA ILE A 200 -9.07 -6.24 0.02
C ILE A 200 -7.99 -7.30 0.27
N HIS A 201 -6.72 -6.95 0.08
CA HIS A 201 -5.59 -7.73 0.53
C HIS A 201 -4.84 -6.94 1.60
N TYR A 202 -4.77 -7.48 2.81
CA TYR A 202 -4.14 -6.83 3.95
C TYR A 202 -3.12 -7.76 4.60
N GLU A 203 -1.84 -7.42 4.49
CA GLU A 203 -0.73 -8.08 5.19
C GLU A 203 -0.25 -7.18 6.32
N THR A 204 -0.51 -7.60 7.56
CA THR A 204 -0.22 -6.82 8.77
C THR A 204 1.12 -7.21 9.37
N LEU A 205 1.82 -6.23 9.94
CA LEU A 205 2.88 -6.47 10.91
C LEU A 205 2.29 -6.81 12.28
N PRO A 206 3.07 -7.42 13.20
CA PRO A 206 2.60 -7.70 14.56
C PRO A 206 2.39 -6.40 15.34
N VAL A 207 1.15 -6.10 15.71
CA VAL A 207 0.77 -4.96 16.55
C VAL A 207 -0.15 -5.46 17.66
N GLU A 208 0.21 -5.20 18.92
CA GLU A 208 -0.59 -5.57 20.10
C GLU A 208 -1.88 -4.72 20.19
N ASP A 209 -2.97 -5.30 20.72
CA ASP A 209 -4.32 -4.68 20.81
C ASP A 209 -4.79 -4.00 19.50
N ALA A 210 -4.32 -4.46 18.35
CA ALA A 210 -4.70 -3.86 17.08
C ALA A 210 -6.17 -4.10 16.77
N LYS A 211 -6.91 -3.04 16.44
CA LYS A 211 -8.33 -3.08 16.08
C LYS A 211 -8.46 -2.94 14.58
N MET A 212 -8.83 -4.02 13.92
CA MET A 212 -8.91 -4.08 12.46
C MET A 212 -10.33 -4.39 12.01
N ARG A 213 -10.87 -3.56 11.12
CA ARG A 213 -12.18 -3.75 10.52
C ARG A 213 -12.08 -3.68 9.00
N PHE A 214 -12.59 -4.70 8.33
CA PHE A 214 -12.63 -4.81 6.88
C PHE A 214 -14.06 -5.02 6.42
N ILE A 215 -14.56 -4.15 5.54
CA ILE A 215 -15.94 -4.20 5.05
C ILE A 215 -15.92 -4.21 3.52
N THR A 216 -16.60 -5.18 2.90
CA THR A 216 -16.81 -5.16 1.46
C THR A 216 -18.10 -5.82 0.97
N GLU A 217 -18.84 -5.17 0.07
CA GLU A 217 -20.04 -5.76 -0.51
C GLU A 217 -19.67 -6.86 -1.52
N ASN A 218 -18.83 -6.52 -2.51
CA ASN A 218 -18.50 -7.38 -3.65
C ASN A 218 -16.98 -7.55 -3.80
N GLY A 219 -16.34 -8.21 -2.84
CA GLY A 219 -14.88 -8.33 -2.81
C GLY A 219 -14.37 -9.53 -2.02
N ILE A 220 -13.23 -10.09 -2.45
CA ILE A 220 -12.52 -11.07 -1.60
C ILE A 220 -11.77 -10.30 -0.53
N VAL A 221 -11.94 -10.66 0.74
CA VAL A 221 -11.07 -10.19 1.82
C VAL A 221 -9.99 -11.24 2.07
N HIS A 222 -8.74 -10.91 1.75
CA HIS A 222 -7.57 -11.74 2.03
C HIS A 222 -6.74 -11.09 3.12
N LEU A 223 -6.88 -11.61 4.34
CA LEU A 223 -6.08 -11.21 5.48
C LEU A 223 -4.87 -12.14 5.63
N VAL A 224 -3.69 -11.53 5.68
CA VAL A 224 -2.41 -12.19 5.91
C VAL A 224 -1.90 -11.76 7.28
N LEU A 225 -1.83 -12.71 8.21
CA LEU A 225 -1.43 -12.49 9.60
C LEU A 225 0.01 -12.95 9.84
N PRO A 226 0.77 -12.30 10.75
CA PRO A 226 2.08 -12.78 11.14
C PRO A 226 2.07 -14.22 11.66
N LEU A 227 3.13 -14.97 11.43
CA LEU A 227 3.35 -16.22 12.14
C LEU A 227 3.40 -15.98 13.65
N ARG A 228 2.61 -16.76 14.41
CA ARG A 228 2.42 -16.61 15.86
C ARG A 228 1.95 -15.21 16.29
N TYR A 229 0.87 -14.77 15.67
CA TYR A 229 0.13 -13.59 16.07
C TYR A 229 -1.04 -13.95 16.99
N SER A 230 -1.17 -13.26 18.13
CA SER A 230 -2.33 -13.39 19.00
C SER A 230 -3.48 -12.56 18.42
N PHE A 231 -4.60 -13.20 18.08
CA PHE A 231 -5.75 -12.52 17.50
C PHE A 231 -7.08 -13.22 17.81
N LYS A 232 -8.14 -12.41 17.81
CA LYS A 232 -9.53 -12.83 17.81
C LYS A 232 -10.19 -12.28 16.55
N LEU A 233 -10.70 -13.16 15.70
CA LEU A 233 -11.32 -12.81 14.44
C LEU A 233 -12.80 -13.20 14.45
N GLU A 234 -13.65 -12.23 14.15
CA GLU A 234 -15.05 -12.42 13.81
C GLU A 234 -15.28 -12.04 12.35
N ALA A 235 -15.88 -12.93 11.60
CA ALA A 235 -16.12 -12.76 10.18
C ALA A 235 -17.56 -13.11 9.84
N GLU A 236 -18.26 -12.21 9.17
CA GLU A 236 -19.62 -12.41 8.71
C GLU A 236 -19.64 -12.40 7.19
N SER A 237 -20.36 -13.36 6.59
CA SER A 237 -20.68 -13.29 5.18
C SER A 237 -22.06 -13.82 4.83
N GLU A 238 -22.81 -13.08 4.00
CA GLU A 238 -24.17 -13.46 3.62
C GLU A 238 -24.19 -14.65 2.66
N SER A 239 -23.35 -14.62 1.62
CA SER A 239 -23.27 -15.67 0.59
C SER A 239 -21.85 -16.22 0.36
N GLY A 240 -20.85 -15.65 1.02
CA GLY A 240 -19.45 -16.04 0.94
C GLY A 240 -19.08 -17.28 1.75
N ARG A 241 -17.80 -17.66 1.67
CA ARG A 241 -17.21 -18.75 2.46
C ARG A 241 -15.93 -18.25 3.13
N LEU A 242 -15.57 -18.89 4.24
CA LEU A 242 -14.25 -18.71 4.84
C LEU A 242 -13.31 -19.84 4.40
N LYS A 243 -12.15 -19.49 3.86
CA LYS A 243 -11.03 -20.40 3.60
C LYS A 243 -9.85 -20.00 4.46
N SER A 244 -9.56 -20.80 5.48
CA SER A 244 -8.40 -20.61 6.34
C SER A 244 -7.27 -21.55 5.95
N LYS A 245 -6.06 -20.99 5.79
CA LYS A 245 -4.79 -21.72 5.78
C LYS A 245 -4.05 -21.58 7.11
N LEU A 246 -4.66 -20.96 8.11
CA LEU A 246 -4.12 -20.87 9.46
C LEU A 246 -4.29 -22.21 10.16
N ASP A 247 -3.36 -22.53 11.05
CA ASP A 247 -3.49 -23.67 11.97
C ASP A 247 -4.28 -23.27 13.22
N ALA A 248 -5.43 -22.64 13.01
CA ALA A 248 -6.38 -22.25 14.04
C ALA A 248 -7.72 -22.89 13.70
N LYS A 249 -8.45 -23.35 14.73
CA LYS A 249 -9.78 -23.91 14.53
C LYS A 249 -10.72 -22.80 14.08
N VAL A 250 -11.51 -23.10 13.06
CA VAL A 250 -12.61 -22.25 12.61
C VAL A 250 -13.89 -22.80 13.21
N SER A 251 -14.61 -22.00 14.00
CA SER A 251 -15.97 -22.30 14.44
C SER A 251 -16.96 -21.43 13.68
N GLU A 252 -18.13 -21.97 13.35
CA GLU A 252 -19.21 -21.25 12.67
C GLU A 252 -20.48 -21.37 13.53
N GLU A 253 -21.03 -20.22 13.94
CA GLU A 253 -22.29 -20.12 14.69
C GLU A 253 -23.10 -18.97 14.10
N ASP A 254 -24.39 -19.19 13.81
CA ASP A 254 -25.31 -18.15 13.30
C ASP A 254 -24.76 -17.31 12.13
N LYS A 255 -24.11 -17.97 11.15
CA LYS A 255 -23.43 -17.34 9.99
C LYS A 255 -22.24 -16.44 10.31
N THR A 256 -21.78 -16.47 11.56
CA THR A 256 -20.56 -15.81 12.01
C THR A 256 -19.45 -16.84 12.13
N PHE A 257 -18.36 -16.63 11.41
CA PHE A 257 -17.14 -17.39 11.56
C PHE A 257 -16.30 -16.76 12.67
N ARG A 258 -15.86 -17.57 13.62
CA ARG A 258 -14.89 -17.18 14.64
C ARG A 258 -13.61 -17.97 14.48
N VAL A 259 -12.49 -17.26 14.55
CA VAL A 259 -11.15 -17.84 14.54
C VAL A 259 -10.35 -17.17 15.64
N GLU A 260 -9.77 -17.97 16.52
CA GLU A 260 -8.98 -17.48 17.64
C GLU A 260 -7.64 -18.21 17.67
N ASN A 261 -6.59 -17.44 17.89
CA ASN A 261 -5.26 -17.96 18.17
C ASN A 261 -4.64 -17.06 19.23
N LEU A 262 -4.36 -17.62 20.41
CA LEU A 262 -3.79 -16.87 21.52
C LEU A 262 -2.45 -17.48 21.91
N TYR A 263 -1.48 -16.61 22.18
CA TYR A 263 -0.20 -16.99 22.77
C TYR A 263 -0.06 -16.29 24.12
N ASP A 264 0.49 -17.02 25.10
CA ASP A 264 0.73 -16.49 26.44
C ASP A 264 1.59 -15.21 26.37
N GLU A 265 1.18 -14.17 27.12
CA GLU A 265 1.82 -12.84 27.29
C GLU A 265 1.39 -11.72 26.32
N ASP A 266 0.68 -11.98 25.22
CA ASP A 266 0.30 -10.94 24.25
C ASP A 266 -1.15 -10.44 24.40
N GLU A 267 -1.38 -9.14 24.23
CA GLU A 267 -2.73 -8.60 24.02
C GLU A 267 -3.19 -8.88 22.58
N PRO A 268 -4.29 -9.65 22.38
CA PRO A 268 -4.67 -10.12 21.06
C PRO A 268 -5.23 -8.98 20.20
N ALA A 269 -4.90 -9.00 18.92
CA ALA A 269 -5.55 -8.15 17.95
C ALA A 269 -7.02 -8.55 17.77
N HIS A 270 -7.88 -7.55 17.61
CA HIS A 270 -9.30 -7.70 17.37
C HIS A 270 -9.62 -7.44 15.90
N VAL A 271 -10.00 -8.49 15.18
CA VAL A 271 -10.27 -8.42 13.75
C VAL A 271 -11.75 -8.66 13.48
N LYS A 272 -12.38 -7.73 12.75
CA LYS A 272 -13.75 -7.87 12.24
C LYS A 272 -13.76 -7.81 10.72
N ILE A 273 -14.37 -8.79 10.07
CA ILE A 273 -14.55 -8.83 8.61
C ILE A 273 -16.04 -8.94 8.30
N GLU A 274 -16.56 -8.04 7.48
CA GLU A 274 -17.95 -8.03 7.01
C GLU A 274 -17.95 -8.09 5.48
N THR A 275 -18.60 -9.10 4.89
CA THR A 275 -18.78 -9.11 3.43
C THR A 275 -20.08 -9.74 2.94
N GLU A 276 -20.77 -9.09 2.01
CA GLU A 276 -22.03 -9.65 1.48
C GLU A 276 -21.77 -10.86 0.58
N ASN A 277 -21.00 -10.68 -0.49
CA ASN A 277 -20.81 -11.69 -1.54
C ASN A 277 -19.39 -12.26 -1.66
N GLY A 278 -18.49 -11.81 -0.77
CA GLY A 278 -17.06 -12.07 -0.82
C GLY A 278 -16.58 -13.38 -0.23
N LEU A 279 -15.53 -13.97 -0.82
CA LEU A 279 -14.77 -15.02 -0.14
C LEU A 279 -13.83 -14.40 0.89
N ILE A 280 -13.82 -14.92 2.11
CA ILE A 280 -12.84 -14.56 3.14
C ILE A 280 -11.70 -15.57 3.07
N LYS A 281 -10.48 -15.09 2.88
CA LYS A 281 -9.25 -15.91 2.89
C LYS A 281 -8.37 -15.49 4.06
N LEU A 282 -7.98 -16.45 4.87
CA LEU A 282 -7.00 -16.24 5.94
C LEU A 282 -5.73 -17.03 5.62
N SER A 283 -4.57 -16.39 5.74
CA SER A 283 -3.26 -17.04 5.62
C SER A 283 -2.26 -16.43 6.59
N SER A 284 -1.15 -17.13 6.85
CA SER A 284 -0.01 -16.52 7.52
C SER A 284 0.90 -15.84 6.49
N ASP A 285 1.60 -14.79 6.90
CA ASP A 285 2.76 -14.32 6.15
C ASP A 285 3.82 -15.43 6.18
N GLY A 286 4.58 -15.56 5.09
CA GLY A 286 5.64 -16.57 5.03
C GLY A 286 6.91 -16.13 5.76
N HIS A 287 6.87 -14.99 6.44
CA HIS A 287 8.02 -14.30 6.96
C HIS A 287 8.37 -14.82 8.35
N ILE A 288 9.65 -15.12 8.52
CA ILE A 288 10.18 -15.55 9.81
C ILE A 288 10.34 -14.31 10.69
N ASN A 289 9.54 -14.21 11.75
CA ASN A 289 9.65 -13.15 12.75
C ASN A 289 10.90 -13.42 13.62
N LEU A 290 11.99 -12.74 13.28
CA LEU A 290 13.27 -12.84 13.99
C LEU A 290 13.19 -12.37 15.44
N ASP A 291 12.35 -11.38 15.73
CA ASP A 291 12.17 -10.84 17.09
C ASP A 291 11.43 -11.83 17.99
N TYR A 292 10.44 -12.53 17.44
CA TYR A 292 9.76 -13.64 18.12
C TYR A 292 10.74 -14.78 18.46
N ILE A 293 11.59 -15.17 17.51
CA ILE A 293 12.63 -16.19 17.73
C ILE A 293 13.60 -15.73 18.81
N LYS A 294 14.05 -14.47 18.74
CA LYS A 294 14.94 -13.88 19.73
C LYS A 294 14.31 -13.89 21.12
N SER A 295 13.05 -13.47 21.24
CA SER A 295 12.30 -13.48 22.50
C SER A 295 12.18 -14.89 23.08
N LYS A 296 11.84 -15.91 22.28
CA LYS A 296 11.78 -17.29 22.78
C LYS A 296 13.14 -17.86 23.15
N ILE A 297 14.19 -17.49 22.43
CA ILE A 297 15.57 -17.82 22.81
C ILE A 297 15.94 -17.16 24.15
N GLU A 298 15.56 -15.91 24.38
CA GLU A 298 15.77 -15.23 25.66
C GLU A 298 14.97 -15.87 26.80
N GLN A 299 13.69 -16.21 26.57
CA GLN A 299 12.86 -16.95 27.54
C GLN A 299 13.46 -18.33 27.87
N MET A 300 14.03 -19.03 26.88
CA MET A 300 14.76 -20.29 27.11
C MET A 300 16.02 -20.06 27.97
N LYS A 301 16.83 -19.04 27.64
CA LYS A 301 18.03 -18.67 28.41
C LYS A 301 17.69 -18.31 29.85
N GLU A 302 16.59 -17.61 30.08
CA GLU A 302 16.15 -17.20 31.40
C GLU A 302 15.66 -18.39 32.24
N LYS A 303 14.83 -19.26 31.66
CA LYS A 303 14.37 -20.49 32.35
C LYS A 303 15.53 -21.45 32.64
N LEU A 304 16.54 -21.52 31.78
CA LEU A 304 17.78 -22.29 32.02
C LEU A 304 18.62 -21.72 33.17
N LYS A 305 18.71 -20.39 33.29
CA LYS A 305 19.37 -19.74 34.43
C LYS A 305 18.68 -20.05 35.75
N GLN A 306 17.38 -20.31 35.75
CA GLN A 306 16.58 -20.60 36.96
C GLN A 306 16.41 -22.10 37.26
N ALA A 307 16.59 -22.98 36.27
CA ALA A 307 16.33 -24.42 36.40
C ALA A 307 17.24 -25.13 37.42
N ALA A 308 16.63 -25.87 38.33
CA ALA A 308 17.27 -26.81 39.27
C ALA A 308 16.50 -28.14 39.42
N THR A 309 15.35 -28.31 38.74
CA THR A 309 14.41 -29.44 38.98
C THR A 309 13.91 -30.11 37.69
N GLY A 310 13.40 -31.35 37.80
CA GLY A 310 12.92 -32.17 36.67
C GLY A 310 11.70 -31.61 35.94
N GLU A 311 10.86 -30.83 36.61
CA GLU A 311 9.68 -30.17 36.04
C GLU A 311 10.06 -29.02 35.06
N ASP A 312 11.23 -28.42 35.27
CA ASP A 312 11.78 -27.39 34.38
C ASP A 312 12.28 -27.97 33.05
N LYS A 313 12.67 -29.26 33.05
CA LYS A 313 13.14 -29.98 31.86
C LYS A 313 12.01 -30.22 30.85
N GLU A 314 10.81 -30.56 31.34
CA GLU A 314 9.64 -30.71 30.46
C GLU A 314 9.20 -29.38 29.85
N LYS A 315 9.19 -28.29 30.64
CA LYS A 315 8.87 -26.95 30.14
C LYS A 315 9.86 -26.45 29.09
N LEU A 316 11.15 -26.81 29.23
CA LEU A 316 12.17 -26.48 28.23
C LEU A 316 11.94 -27.23 26.92
N LYS A 317 11.64 -28.54 27.01
CA LYS A 317 11.33 -29.38 25.86
C LYS A 317 10.07 -28.88 25.13
N GLU A 318 9.07 -28.40 25.87
CA GLU A 318 7.87 -27.79 25.31
C GLU A 318 8.17 -26.48 24.57
N LEU A 319 9.01 -25.60 25.14
CA LEU A 319 9.46 -24.37 24.48
C LEU A 319 10.23 -24.65 23.18
N LEU A 320 11.15 -25.61 23.20
CA LEU A 320 11.92 -26.03 22.02
C LEU A 320 11.02 -26.63 20.94
N ASN A 321 10.03 -27.46 21.32
CA ASN A 321 9.04 -27.98 20.39
C ASN A 321 8.19 -26.86 19.78
N LYS A 322 7.75 -25.89 20.59
CA LYS A 322 7.01 -24.71 20.11
C LYS A 322 7.83 -23.87 19.11
N LEU A 323 9.14 -23.71 19.35
CA LEU A 323 10.04 -23.00 18.44
C LEU A 323 10.33 -23.81 17.16
N SER A 324 10.48 -25.13 17.27
CA SER A 324 10.63 -26.04 16.13
C SER A 324 9.39 -26.04 15.23
N ASP A 325 8.21 -26.07 15.82
CA ASP A 325 6.95 -25.99 15.08
C ASP A 325 6.80 -24.64 14.39
N TYR A 326 7.18 -23.55 15.07
CA TYR A 326 7.20 -22.21 14.49
C TYR A 326 8.08 -22.16 13.24
N LEU A 327 9.35 -22.53 13.37
CA LEU A 327 10.31 -22.50 12.27
C LEU A 327 9.87 -23.44 11.14
N SER A 328 9.36 -24.64 11.46
CA SER A 328 8.90 -25.60 10.46
C SER A 328 7.68 -25.10 9.67
N ARG A 329 6.79 -24.34 10.31
CA ARG A 329 5.67 -23.68 9.62
C ARG A 329 6.18 -22.55 8.74
N ALA A 330 7.10 -21.75 9.27
CA ALA A 330 7.70 -20.65 8.53
C ALA A 330 8.43 -21.15 7.28
N ALA A 331 9.20 -22.23 7.39
CA ALA A 331 9.86 -22.89 6.27
C ALA A 331 8.87 -23.35 5.18
N LYS A 332 7.70 -23.87 5.57
CA LYS A 332 6.67 -24.31 4.62
C LYS A 332 6.01 -23.15 3.87
N SER A 333 5.98 -21.97 4.47
CA SER A 333 5.38 -20.77 3.87
C SER A 333 6.36 -19.94 3.02
N ILE A 334 7.66 -20.29 3.02
CA ILE A 334 8.67 -19.66 2.17
C ILE A 334 8.59 -20.24 0.75
N ASN A 335 8.35 -19.37 -0.23
CA ASN A 335 8.29 -19.75 -1.64
C ASN A 335 9.67 -19.96 -2.28
N GLU A 336 10.71 -19.28 -1.77
CA GLU A 336 12.06 -19.37 -2.32
C GLU A 336 12.81 -20.59 -1.78
N GLU A 337 13.17 -21.51 -2.68
CA GLU A 337 13.74 -22.80 -2.30
C GLU A 337 15.08 -22.68 -1.57
N ALA A 338 15.92 -21.70 -1.95
CA ALA A 338 17.21 -21.45 -1.31
C ALA A 338 17.05 -21.01 0.17
N ILE A 339 16.10 -20.12 0.44
CA ILE A 339 15.79 -19.66 1.80
C ILE A 339 15.18 -20.80 2.61
N ARG A 340 14.21 -21.52 2.03
CA ARG A 340 13.59 -22.67 2.69
C ARG A 340 14.61 -23.73 3.10
N ASN A 341 15.59 -24.02 2.26
CA ASN A 341 16.64 -24.99 2.56
C ASN A 341 17.52 -24.53 3.73
N LYS A 342 17.97 -23.26 3.74
CA LYS A 342 18.74 -22.71 4.88
C LYS A 342 17.96 -22.71 6.19
N VAL A 343 16.67 -22.40 6.12
CA VAL A 343 15.77 -22.44 7.29
C VAL A 343 15.61 -23.88 7.78
N ASN A 344 15.44 -24.85 6.88
CA ASN A 344 15.39 -26.28 7.24
C ASN A 344 16.72 -26.77 7.82
N GLU A 345 17.87 -26.34 7.30
CA GLU A 345 19.17 -26.65 7.90
C GLU A 345 19.28 -26.11 9.33
N ALA A 346 18.82 -24.89 9.59
CA ALA A 346 18.77 -24.33 10.94
C ALA A 346 17.82 -25.12 11.85
N ILE A 347 16.67 -25.58 11.34
CA ILE A 347 15.73 -26.45 12.07
C ILE A 347 16.36 -27.81 12.40
N ASP A 348 17.06 -28.42 11.45
CA ASP A 348 17.66 -29.74 11.63
C ASP A 348 18.84 -29.68 12.60
N LYS A 349 19.68 -28.64 12.50
CA LYS A 349 20.70 -28.35 13.52
C LYS A 349 20.08 -28.13 14.90
N MET A 350 18.96 -27.41 14.95
CA MET A 350 18.23 -27.23 16.20
C MET A 350 17.70 -28.54 16.77
N LYS A 351 17.09 -29.39 15.94
CA LYS A 351 16.61 -30.70 16.37
C LYS A 351 17.75 -31.62 16.82
N ALA A 352 18.88 -31.60 16.11
CA ALA A 352 20.08 -32.36 16.46
C ALA A 352 20.66 -31.89 17.81
N ALA A 353 20.75 -30.58 18.02
CA ALA A 353 21.18 -30.02 19.29
C ALA A 353 20.22 -30.40 20.43
N ILE A 354 18.91 -30.41 20.19
CA ILE A 354 17.89 -30.86 21.16
C ILE A 354 18.03 -32.36 21.48
N SER A 355 18.36 -33.20 20.50
CA SER A 355 18.54 -34.64 20.71
C SER A 355 19.85 -34.99 21.39
N ASP A 356 20.92 -34.24 21.10
CA ASP A 356 22.25 -34.38 21.73
C ASP A 356 22.34 -33.65 23.09
N PHE A 357 21.25 -33.02 23.49
CA PHE A 357 21.15 -32.34 24.77
C PHE A 357 21.02 -33.39 25.89
N ASP A 358 22.15 -33.79 26.44
CA ASP A 358 22.19 -34.60 27.65
C ASP A 358 21.85 -33.72 28.85
N PHE A 359 20.60 -33.79 29.30
CA PHE A 359 20.09 -33.04 30.46
C PHE A 359 20.67 -33.53 31.80
N GLU A 360 21.62 -34.46 31.81
CA GLU A 360 22.46 -34.82 32.95
C GLU A 360 23.77 -34.01 33.05
N GLU A 361 24.12 -33.22 32.02
CA GLU A 361 25.32 -32.38 32.03
C GLU A 361 25.18 -31.12 32.93
N THR A 362 26.32 -30.55 33.32
CA THR A 362 26.38 -29.34 34.15
C THR A 362 25.72 -28.13 33.47
N LYS A 363 25.08 -27.28 34.28
CA LYS A 363 24.38 -26.04 33.89
C LYS A 363 25.20 -25.12 32.95
N ALA A 364 26.52 -25.15 33.06
CA ALA A 364 27.44 -24.41 32.18
C ALA A 364 27.51 -24.98 30.75
N SER A 365 27.56 -26.32 30.61
CA SER A 365 27.56 -27.01 29.31
C SER A 365 26.26 -26.77 28.55
N VAL A 366 25.15 -26.85 29.28
CA VAL A 366 23.80 -26.58 28.79
C VAL A 366 23.64 -25.13 28.29
N ASN A 367 24.14 -24.14 29.04
CA ASN A 367 24.08 -22.74 28.60
C ASN A 367 24.91 -22.48 27.33
N LEU A 368 26.10 -23.08 27.22
CA LEU A 368 26.94 -22.94 26.02
C LEU A 368 26.28 -23.52 24.77
N LYS A 369 25.70 -24.73 24.87
CA LYS A 369 24.96 -25.35 23.76
C LYS A 369 23.75 -24.53 23.32
N VAL A 370 23.07 -23.86 24.24
CA VAL A 370 21.93 -22.95 23.92
C VAL A 370 22.41 -21.64 23.30
N GLU A 371 23.58 -21.12 23.70
CA GLU A 371 24.19 -19.96 23.06
C GLU A 371 24.65 -20.26 21.62
N GLU A 372 25.32 -21.39 21.41
CA GLU A 372 25.72 -21.86 20.08
C GLU A 372 24.48 -22.05 19.18
N LEU A 373 23.46 -22.74 19.69
CA LEU A 373 22.18 -22.91 19.01
C LEU A 373 21.53 -21.56 18.65
N SER A 374 21.58 -20.59 19.56
CA SER A 374 21.01 -19.26 19.31
C SER A 374 21.75 -18.49 18.21
N SER A 375 23.08 -18.60 18.15
CA SER A 375 23.87 -17.97 17.10
C SER A 375 23.60 -18.65 15.76
N GLU A 376 23.60 -19.97 15.70
CA GLU A 376 23.41 -20.71 14.46
C GLU A 376 22.03 -20.50 13.84
N ILE A 377 20.97 -20.47 14.66
CA ILE A 377 19.61 -20.15 14.20
C ILE A 377 19.57 -18.71 13.68
N TYR A 378 20.11 -17.75 14.45
CA TYR A 378 20.03 -16.34 14.08
C TYR A 378 20.85 -16.03 12.82
N ASP A 379 22.07 -16.55 12.71
CA ASP A 379 22.95 -16.38 11.56
C ASP A 379 22.40 -17.10 10.33
N GLY A 380 21.90 -18.33 10.48
CA GLY A 380 21.28 -19.08 9.37
C GLY A 380 20.02 -18.40 8.82
N LEU A 381 19.18 -17.84 9.70
CA LEU A 381 18.01 -17.07 9.30
C LEU A 381 18.38 -15.73 8.68
N LYS A 382 19.33 -15.00 9.27
CA LYS A 382 19.81 -13.71 8.76
C LYS A 382 20.48 -13.85 7.39
N ASP A 383 21.26 -14.90 7.17
CA ASP A 383 21.90 -15.19 5.87
C ASP A 383 20.92 -15.77 4.84
N GLY A 384 19.78 -16.31 5.26
CA GLY A 384 18.65 -16.64 4.39
C GLY A 384 17.88 -15.38 3.97
N LEU A 385 17.59 -14.48 4.92
CA LEU A 385 16.78 -13.29 4.72
C LEU A 385 17.55 -12.11 4.08
N ARG A 386 18.89 -12.10 4.14
CA ARG A 386 19.74 -11.06 3.53
C ARG A 386 19.55 -10.93 2.01
N ASN A 387 19.29 -12.03 1.31
CA ASN A 387 19.10 -12.02 -0.14
C ASN A 387 17.73 -11.45 -0.56
N VAL A 388 16.72 -11.50 0.32
CA VAL A 388 15.41 -10.88 0.08
C VAL A 388 15.52 -9.35 0.00
N LYS A 389 16.40 -8.74 0.81
CA LYS A 389 16.68 -7.30 0.75
C LYS A 389 17.33 -6.90 -0.58
N ALA A 390 18.18 -7.76 -1.14
CA ALA A 390 18.87 -7.52 -2.41
C ALA A 390 17.98 -7.78 -3.64
N GLU A 391 17.07 -8.75 -3.61
CA GLU A 391 16.10 -8.97 -4.69
C GLU A 391 14.99 -7.91 -4.72
N PHE A 392 14.63 -7.33 -3.56
CA PHE A 392 13.75 -6.15 -3.51
C PHE A 392 14.46 -4.87 -3.99
N ASP A 393 15.75 -4.71 -3.69
CA ASP A 393 16.56 -3.60 -4.22
C ASP A 393 16.85 -3.74 -5.72
N GLY A 394 16.80 -4.96 -6.28
CA GLY A 394 17.01 -5.26 -7.70
C GLY A 394 15.84 -4.88 -8.63
N LEU A 395 14.70 -4.46 -8.08
CA LEU A 395 13.60 -3.84 -8.82
C LEU A 395 13.66 -2.30 -8.80
N LYS A 396 14.72 -1.71 -8.22
CA LYS A 396 14.95 -0.27 -8.28
C LYS A 396 15.43 0.13 -9.67
N TYR A 397 14.82 1.22 -10.16
CA TYR A 397 15.17 1.98 -11.36
C TYR A 397 14.65 1.42 -12.69
N GLU A 398 13.33 1.48 -12.89
CA GLU A 398 12.83 1.97 -14.18
C GLU A 398 12.17 3.32 -13.94
N HIS A 399 12.82 4.35 -14.48
CA HIS A 399 12.29 5.71 -14.54
C HIS A 399 10.82 5.68 -14.99
N LEU A 400 9.95 6.39 -14.27
CA LEU A 400 8.60 6.73 -14.72
C LEU A 400 8.72 7.58 -15.99
N ASN A 401 8.87 6.92 -17.12
CA ASN A 401 8.67 7.49 -18.45
C ASN A 401 7.22 7.16 -18.86
N ALA A 402 6.60 8.06 -19.63
CA ALA A 402 5.20 7.92 -20.07
C ALA A 402 4.88 6.56 -20.75
N ASP A 403 5.89 5.91 -21.35
CA ASP A 403 5.75 4.59 -22.00
C ASP A 403 5.57 3.43 -21.01
N SER A 404 6.20 3.47 -19.82
CA SER A 404 6.08 2.41 -18.80
C SER A 404 4.75 2.50 -18.03
N LEU A 405 4.20 3.72 -17.92
CA LEU A 405 2.84 3.95 -17.43
C LEU A 405 1.79 3.35 -18.38
N LYS A 406 1.98 3.52 -19.70
CA LYS A 406 1.09 2.98 -20.75
C LYS A 406 1.13 1.45 -20.78
N GLU A 407 2.30 0.87 -20.59
CA GLU A 407 2.49 -0.58 -20.56
C GLU A 407 1.91 -1.21 -19.27
N TYR A 408 2.01 -0.51 -18.14
CA TYR A 408 1.37 -0.91 -16.88
C TYR A 408 -0.15 -0.76 -16.92
N ILE A 409 -0.67 0.36 -17.44
CA ILE A 409 -2.11 0.56 -17.68
C ILE A 409 -2.63 -0.53 -18.63
N SER A 410 -1.89 -0.85 -19.69
CA SER A 410 -2.23 -1.96 -20.59
C SER A 410 -2.24 -3.31 -19.88
N LYS A 411 -1.26 -3.60 -19.00
CA LYS A 411 -1.22 -4.84 -18.20
C LYS A 411 -2.36 -4.93 -17.18
N VAL A 412 -2.74 -3.83 -16.56
CA VAL A 412 -3.85 -3.74 -15.59
C VAL A 412 -5.20 -3.86 -16.30
N VAL A 413 -5.40 -3.15 -17.41
CA VAL A 413 -6.61 -3.21 -18.26
C VAL A 413 -6.80 -4.61 -18.88
N ASN A 414 -5.71 -5.28 -19.24
CA ASN A 414 -5.74 -6.64 -19.79
C ASN A 414 -5.62 -7.74 -18.71
N SER A 415 -5.58 -7.38 -17.42
CA SER A 415 -5.50 -8.33 -16.31
C SER A 415 -6.74 -9.24 -16.31
N PRO A 416 -6.58 -10.56 -16.13
CA PRO A 416 -7.71 -11.50 -15.99
C PRO A 416 -8.71 -11.12 -14.89
N LEU A 417 -8.28 -10.30 -13.91
CA LEU A 417 -9.09 -9.82 -12.79
C LEU A 417 -9.96 -8.60 -13.12
N ILE A 418 -9.56 -7.76 -14.09
CA ILE A 418 -10.21 -6.46 -14.41
C ILE A 418 -10.94 -6.52 -15.76
N LYS A 419 -10.45 -7.31 -16.70
CA LYS A 419 -11.01 -7.50 -18.06
C LYS A 419 -12.52 -7.84 -18.10
N PRO A 420 -13.08 -8.63 -17.16
CA PRO A 420 -14.53 -8.90 -17.14
C PRO A 420 -15.40 -7.67 -16.82
N TYR A 421 -14.87 -6.71 -16.05
CA TYR A 421 -15.62 -5.55 -15.57
C TYR A 421 -15.61 -4.38 -16.58
N LEU A 422 -14.50 -4.17 -17.29
CA LEU A 422 -14.38 -3.15 -18.36
C LEU A 422 -15.26 -3.45 -19.59
N GLY A 423 -15.59 -4.72 -19.84
CA GLY A 423 -16.40 -5.13 -21.00
C GLY A 423 -17.88 -4.81 -20.86
N ALA A 424 -18.39 -4.68 -19.64
CA ALA A 424 -19.79 -4.34 -19.37
C ALA A 424 -20.03 -2.83 -19.51
N GLU A 425 -19.12 -2.00 -18.99
CA GLU A 425 -19.18 -0.54 -19.11
C GLU A 425 -18.95 -0.07 -20.55
N LYS A 426 -17.99 -0.64 -21.28
CA LYS A 426 -17.80 -0.29 -22.70
C LYS A 426 -19.02 -0.61 -23.56
N LYS A 427 -19.73 -1.71 -23.29
CA LYS A 427 -20.97 -2.05 -24.02
C LYS A 427 -22.14 -1.15 -23.66
N LYS A 428 -22.18 -0.61 -22.43
CA LYS A 428 -23.19 0.35 -22.00
C LYS A 428 -22.90 1.73 -22.59
N ALA A 429 -21.65 2.20 -22.51
CA ALA A 429 -21.20 3.45 -23.11
C ALA A 429 -21.31 3.45 -24.64
N GLU A 430 -20.92 2.36 -25.34
CA GLU A 430 -21.13 2.25 -26.79
C GLU A 430 -22.61 2.25 -27.16
N LYS A 431 -23.48 1.60 -26.37
CA LYS A 431 -24.94 1.64 -26.62
C LYS A 431 -25.52 3.03 -26.43
N GLU A 432 -25.10 3.74 -25.38
CA GLU A 432 -25.53 5.10 -25.10
C GLU A 432 -25.00 6.08 -26.17
N GLU A 433 -23.74 5.96 -26.60
CA GLU A 433 -23.15 6.79 -27.66
C GLU A 433 -23.80 6.50 -29.03
N ILE A 434 -24.11 5.24 -29.35
CA ILE A 434 -24.84 4.87 -30.57
C ILE A 434 -26.29 5.40 -30.54
N ALA A 435 -26.96 5.35 -29.39
CA ALA A 435 -28.29 5.89 -29.21
C ALA A 435 -28.29 7.42 -29.36
N GLU A 436 -27.31 8.10 -28.79
CA GLU A 436 -27.17 9.56 -28.84
C GLU A 436 -26.84 10.06 -30.26
N ARG A 437 -25.93 9.38 -30.98
CA ARG A 437 -25.65 9.67 -32.40
C ARG A 437 -26.87 9.43 -33.29
N SER A 438 -27.65 8.39 -33.00
CA SER A 438 -28.89 8.09 -33.75
C SER A 438 -29.93 9.18 -33.50
N ARG A 439 -30.10 9.62 -32.24
CA ARG A 439 -30.99 10.70 -31.84
C ARG A 439 -30.63 12.04 -32.48
N LEU A 440 -29.34 12.42 -32.46
CA LEU A 440 -28.86 13.64 -33.12
C LEU A 440 -29.08 13.63 -34.62
N LYS A 441 -28.92 12.48 -35.27
CA LYS A 441 -29.15 12.33 -36.71
C LYS A 441 -30.64 12.42 -37.08
N ILE A 442 -31.53 11.89 -36.24
CA ILE A 442 -32.98 12.03 -36.42
C ILE A 442 -33.39 13.49 -36.26
N LEU A 443 -32.86 14.20 -35.25
CA LEU A 443 -33.10 15.62 -35.03
C LEU A 443 -32.58 16.49 -36.19
N ASP A 444 -31.39 16.22 -36.74
CA ASP A 444 -30.85 16.90 -37.92
C ASP A 444 -31.71 16.66 -39.19
N MET A 445 -32.26 15.45 -39.34
CA MET A 445 -33.18 15.14 -40.43
C MET A 445 -34.52 15.85 -40.28
N LEU A 446 -35.01 16.02 -39.06
CA LEU A 446 -36.22 16.80 -38.76
C LEU A 446 -35.98 18.30 -39.04
N GLU A 447 -34.86 18.85 -38.59
CA GLU A 447 -34.48 20.26 -38.81
C GLU A 447 -34.32 20.59 -40.30
N LYS A 448 -33.75 19.67 -41.08
CA LYS A 448 -33.64 19.78 -42.54
C LYS A 448 -34.92 19.47 -43.30
N GLY A 449 -36.03 19.18 -42.59
CA GLY A 449 -37.35 18.89 -43.16
C GLY A 449 -37.40 17.59 -43.98
N LYS A 450 -36.46 16.66 -43.75
CA LYS A 450 -36.39 15.38 -44.48
C LYS A 450 -37.32 14.31 -43.91
N ILE A 451 -37.78 14.48 -42.68
CA ILE A 451 -38.77 13.64 -42.00
C ILE A 451 -39.77 14.53 -41.28
N THR A 452 -40.98 14.01 -41.05
CA THR A 452 -42.01 14.71 -40.26
C THR A 452 -41.79 14.52 -38.76
N SER A 453 -42.37 15.40 -37.94
CA SER A 453 -42.28 15.30 -36.47
C SER A 453 -42.83 13.97 -35.94
N GLU A 454 -43.87 13.43 -36.58
CA GLU A 454 -44.50 12.15 -36.21
C GLU A 454 -43.62 10.93 -36.58
N GLU A 455 -42.81 11.05 -37.64
CA GLU A 455 -41.80 10.03 -38.00
C GLU A 455 -40.56 10.10 -37.11
N ALA A 456 -40.13 11.30 -36.74
CA ALA A 456 -39.02 11.49 -35.80
C ALA A 456 -39.35 10.91 -34.41
N GLU A 457 -40.58 11.08 -33.93
CA GLU A 457 -41.04 10.52 -32.65
C GLU A 457 -41.11 9.00 -32.64
N ARG A 458 -41.36 8.35 -33.80
CA ARG A 458 -41.34 6.87 -33.91
C ARG A 458 -39.93 6.28 -34.04
N LEU A 459 -38.96 7.08 -34.47
CA LEU A 459 -37.57 6.64 -34.69
C LEU A 459 -36.67 6.85 -33.47
N LEU A 460 -37.06 7.76 -32.57
CA LEU A 460 -36.50 7.95 -31.24
C LEU A 460 -37.09 6.94 -30.26
#